data_AF-A0A6A4UQE4-F1
#
_entry.id   AF-A0A6A4UQE4-F1
#
_cell.length_a   1.000
_cell.length_b   1.000
_cell.length_c   1.000
_cell.angle_alpha   90.00
_cell.angle_beta   90.00
_cell.angle_gamma   90.00
#
_symmetry.space_group_name_H-M   'P 1'
#
loop_
_entity.id
_entity.type
_entity.pdbx_description
1 polymer ?
#
loop_
_entity_poly.entity_id
_entity_poly.type
_entity_poly.pdbx_seq_one_letter_code
_entity_poly.pdbx_strand_id
1 'polypeptide(L)'
;MMIDFTQMVTAEARDLAAKQSRRVVMVCSRLQGRLTLGPEVCAQLDAMADAKETPWAMREIILNAGQWQRNSQTMDELAWLLGFDPDQMDRLFEAAMQVAV
;
A
#
# COMPACT_ATOMS: atom_id res chain seq x y z
N MET A 1 30.30 -18.79 20.54
CA MET A 1 29.42 -18.84 19.36
C MET A 1 29.47 -17.46 18.73
N MET A 2 30.12 -17.31 17.57
CA MET A 2 30.27 -16.02 16.88
C MET A 2 29.09 -15.87 15.92
N ILE A 3 28.31 -14.81 16.06
CA ILE A 3 27.25 -14.48 15.09
C ILE A 3 27.94 -14.02 13.80
N ASP A 4 27.63 -14.67 12.69
CA ASP A 4 28.09 -14.28 11.37
C ASP A 4 27.17 -13.16 10.82
N PHE A 5 27.59 -11.93 11.03
CA PHE A 5 26.88 -10.73 10.58
C PHE A 5 26.78 -10.65 9.05
N THR A 6 27.69 -11.25 8.29
CA THR A 6 27.63 -11.28 6.83
C THR A 6 26.48 -12.18 6.37
N GLN A 7 26.34 -13.37 6.96
CA GLN A 7 25.20 -14.25 6.66
C GLN A 7 23.86 -13.58 6.99
N MET A 8 23.76 -12.86 8.12
CA MET A 8 22.56 -12.15 8.53
C MET A 8 22.13 -11.07 7.51
N VAL A 9 23.06 -10.20 7.08
CA VAL A 9 22.78 -9.16 6.08
C VAL A 9 22.29 -9.76 4.75
N THR A 10 22.83 -10.91 4.33
CA THR A 10 22.35 -11.58 3.11
C THR A 10 20.96 -12.18 3.24
N ALA A 11 20.54 -12.56 4.45
CA ALA A 11 19.19 -13.07 4.69
C ALA A 11 18.17 -11.93 4.65
N GLU A 12 18.45 -10.82 5.32
CA GLU A 12 17.60 -9.62 5.31
C GLU A 12 17.41 -9.06 3.88
N ALA A 13 18.49 -9.01 3.09
CA ALA A 13 18.41 -8.57 1.69
C ALA A 13 17.53 -9.49 0.83
N ARG A 14 17.60 -10.81 1.05
CA ARG A 14 16.75 -11.78 0.35
C ARG A 14 15.28 -11.63 0.74
N ASP A 15 15.00 -11.42 2.02
CA ASP A 15 13.63 -11.21 2.51
C ASP A 15 13.02 -9.93 1.96
N LEU A 16 13.80 -8.84 1.89
CA LEU A 16 13.37 -7.59 1.28
C LEU A 16 13.06 -7.77 -0.21
N ALA A 17 13.93 -8.46 -0.96
CA ALA A 17 13.72 -8.74 -2.37
C ALA A 17 12.47 -9.61 -2.62
N ALA A 18 12.22 -10.59 -1.74
CA ALA A 18 11.02 -11.42 -1.79
C ALA A 18 9.75 -10.60 -1.51
N LYS A 19 9.77 -9.72 -0.50
CA LYS A 19 8.65 -8.80 -0.22
C LYS A 19 8.37 -7.89 -1.42
N GLN A 20 9.40 -7.29 -2.01
CA GLN A 20 9.26 -6.42 -3.19
C GLN A 20 8.67 -7.18 -4.38
N SER A 21 9.19 -8.38 -4.66
CA SER A 21 8.71 -9.23 -5.76
C SER A 21 7.23 -9.57 -5.61
N ARG A 22 6.79 -9.88 -4.39
CA ARG A 22 5.37 -10.17 -4.10
C ARG A 22 4.48 -8.93 -4.32
N ARG A 23 4.93 -7.73 -3.96
CA ARG A 23 4.16 -6.48 -4.13
C ARG A 23 3.93 -6.08 -5.59
N VAL A 24 4.79 -6.52 -6.52
CA VAL A 24 4.66 -6.22 -7.96
C VAL A 24 3.35 -6.73 -8.54
N VAL A 25 2.87 -7.89 -8.06
CA VAL A 25 1.63 -8.52 -8.55
C VAL A 25 0.39 -8.13 -7.73
N MET A 26 0.56 -7.30 -6.70
CA MET A 26 -0.54 -6.86 -5.84
C MET A 26 -1.21 -5.63 -6.43
N VAL A 27 -2.23 -5.88 -7.24
CA VAL A 27 -3.01 -4.85 -7.94
C VAL A 27 -4.49 -5.08 -7.65
N CYS A 28 -5.19 -4.03 -7.23
CA CYS A 28 -6.63 -4.06 -7.04
C CYS A 28 -7.28 -2.85 -7.72
N SER A 29 -8.57 -2.95 -8.07
CA SER A 29 -9.33 -1.79 -8.49
C SER A 29 -9.51 -0.82 -7.32
N ARG A 30 -9.74 0.45 -7.61
CA ARG A 30 -10.05 1.45 -6.58
C ARG A 30 -11.25 1.03 -5.73
N LEU A 31 -12.27 0.44 -6.34
CA LEU A 31 -13.46 -0.02 -5.63
C LEU A 31 -13.12 -1.17 -4.66
N GLN A 32 -12.34 -2.15 -5.08
CA GLN A 32 -11.87 -3.24 -4.20
C GLN A 32 -11.10 -2.70 -2.99
N GLY A 33 -10.19 -1.77 -3.23
CA GLY A 33 -9.42 -1.12 -2.16
C GLY A 33 -10.31 -0.38 -1.17
N ARG A 34 -11.24 0.45 -1.66
CA ARG A 34 -12.18 1.21 -0.81
C ARG A 34 -13.12 0.32 0.00
N LEU A 35 -13.65 -0.75 -0.59
CA LEU A 35 -14.49 -1.72 0.14
C LEU A 35 -13.72 -2.42 1.26
N THR A 36 -12.44 -2.72 1.04
CA THR A 36 -11.57 -3.38 2.02
C THR A 36 -11.15 -2.43 3.15
N LEU A 37 -10.86 -1.16 2.81
CA LEU A 37 -10.54 -0.10 3.78
C LEU A 37 -11.72 0.24 4.70
N GLY A 38 -12.94 0.09 4.20
CA GLY A 38 -14.15 0.43 4.92
C GLY A 38 -14.45 1.95 4.94
N PRO A 39 -15.63 2.33 5.46
CA PRO A 39 -16.16 3.68 5.32
C PRO A 39 -15.35 4.75 6.06
N GLU A 40 -14.79 4.44 7.23
CA GLU A 40 -14.06 5.40 8.07
C GLU A 40 -12.75 5.86 7.40
N VAL A 41 -11.97 4.90 6.89
CA VAL A 41 -10.71 5.19 6.20
C VAL A 41 -10.99 5.81 4.82
N CYS A 42 -12.07 5.41 4.15
CA CYS A 42 -12.53 6.07 2.93
C CYS A 42 -12.88 7.54 3.15
N ALA A 43 -13.53 7.89 4.27
CA ALA A 43 -13.83 9.29 4.59
C ALA A 43 -12.55 10.12 4.80
N GLN A 44 -11.49 9.53 5.39
CA GLN A 44 -10.20 10.19 5.51
C GLN A 44 -9.54 10.41 4.15
N LEU A 45 -9.57 9.41 3.27
CA LEU A 45 -9.09 9.55 1.89
C LEU A 45 -9.84 10.65 1.14
N ASP A 46 -11.16 10.72 1.28
CA ASP A 46 -11.98 11.74 0.63
C ASP A 46 -11.63 13.14 1.17
N ALA A 47 -11.45 13.28 2.49
CA ALA A 47 -10.98 14.53 3.09
C ALA A 47 -9.59 14.94 2.59
N MET A 48 -8.65 13.99 2.43
CA MET A 48 -7.34 14.26 1.83
C MET A 48 -7.47 14.71 0.36
N ALA A 49 -8.39 14.12 -0.40
CA ALA A 49 -8.60 14.48 -1.80
C ALA A 49 -9.20 15.89 -1.97
N ASP A 50 -9.97 16.36 -1.00
CA ASP A 50 -10.58 17.71 -0.99
C ASP A 50 -9.63 18.80 -0.46
N ALA A 51 -8.63 18.40 0.34
CA ALA A 51 -7.67 19.31 0.95
C ALA A 51 -6.75 19.96 -0.11
N LYS A 52 -6.54 21.27 -0.01
CA LYS A 52 -5.76 22.06 -1.01
C LYS A 52 -4.26 21.84 -0.86
N GLU A 53 -3.84 21.47 0.34
CA GLU A 53 -2.47 21.15 0.73
C GLU A 53 -2.03 19.78 0.22
N THR A 54 -2.97 18.87 -0.08
CA THR A 54 -2.63 17.57 -0.66
C THR A 54 -2.13 17.76 -2.09
N PRO A 55 -0.97 17.20 -2.46
CA PRO A 55 -0.44 17.28 -3.81
C PRO A 55 -1.45 16.80 -4.85
N TRP A 56 -1.60 17.55 -5.94
CA TRP A 56 -2.61 17.26 -6.97
C TRP A 56 -2.57 15.80 -7.47
N ALA A 57 -1.37 15.25 -7.71
CA ALA A 57 -1.22 13.87 -8.16
C ALA A 57 -1.80 12.84 -7.16
N MET A 58 -1.65 13.07 -5.86
CA MET A 58 -2.21 12.19 -4.82
C MET A 58 -3.74 12.29 -4.81
N ARG A 59 -4.29 13.49 -4.98
CA ARG A 59 -5.74 13.71 -5.11
C ARG A 59 -6.31 12.94 -6.30
N GLU A 60 -5.65 13.00 -7.45
CA GLU A 60 -6.05 12.24 -8.65
C GLU A 60 -5.96 10.71 -8.43
N ILE A 61 -4.97 10.23 -7.69
CA ILE A 61 -4.85 8.80 -7.37
C ILE A 61 -6.00 8.33 -6.47
N ILE A 62 -6.39 9.14 -5.48
CA ILE A 62 -7.51 8.84 -4.60
C ILE A 62 -8.83 8.85 -5.38
N LEU A 63 -9.04 9.83 -6.26
CA LEU A 63 -10.34 10.06 -6.92
C LEU A 63 -10.52 9.27 -8.22
N ASN A 64 -9.46 9.11 -9.00
CA ASN A 64 -9.56 8.77 -10.42
C ASN A 64 -8.71 7.57 -10.84
N ALA A 65 -7.82 7.06 -10.00
CA ALA A 65 -7.08 5.85 -10.34
C ALA A 65 -8.04 4.69 -10.65
N GLY A 66 -7.85 4.03 -11.80
CA GLY A 66 -8.59 2.82 -12.13
C GLY A 66 -8.11 1.61 -11.31
N GLN A 67 -6.82 1.61 -10.97
CA GLN A 67 -6.16 0.56 -10.19
C GLN A 67 -5.21 1.17 -9.17
N TRP A 68 -5.13 0.54 -8.01
CA TRP A 68 -4.08 0.76 -7.03
C TRP A 68 -3.08 -0.38 -7.11
N GLN A 69 -1.80 -0.04 -7.00
CA GLN A 69 -0.70 -1.01 -7.05
C GLN A 69 0.10 -0.91 -5.77
N ARG A 70 0.31 -2.05 -5.08
CA ARG A 70 1.00 -2.04 -3.80
C ARG A 70 2.44 -1.58 -3.91
N ASN A 71 3.10 -1.79 -5.05
CA ASN A 71 4.47 -1.34 -5.31
C ASN A 71 4.58 0.14 -5.72
N SER A 72 3.48 0.90 -5.74
CA SER A 72 3.49 2.33 -6.04
C SER A 72 3.98 3.15 -4.85
N GLN A 73 4.90 4.07 -5.09
CA GLN A 73 5.36 5.04 -4.08
C GLN A 73 4.19 5.83 -3.49
N THR A 74 3.22 6.26 -4.31
CA THR A 74 2.08 7.02 -3.78
C THR A 74 1.19 6.19 -2.87
N MET A 75 1.10 4.87 -3.08
CA MET A 75 0.39 3.99 -2.16
C MET A 75 1.13 3.81 -0.84
N ASP A 76 2.47 3.78 -0.84
CA ASP A 76 3.27 3.80 0.40
C ASP A 76 3.07 5.12 1.17
N GLU A 77 3.03 6.25 0.47
CA GLU A 77 2.76 7.56 1.07
C GLU A 77 1.35 7.66 1.68
N LEU A 78 0.33 7.17 0.96
CA LEU A 78 -1.04 7.10 1.46
C LEU A 78 -1.15 6.17 2.67
N ALA A 79 -0.48 5.01 2.64
CA ALA A 79 -0.44 4.10 3.77
C ALA A 79 0.13 4.80 5.01
N TRP A 80 1.26 5.50 4.86
CA TRP A 80 1.89 6.24 5.95
C TRP A 80 0.97 7.35 6.52
N LEU A 81 0.33 8.14 5.65
CA LEU A 81 -0.60 9.21 6.07
C LEU A 81 -1.83 8.67 6.81
N LEU A 82 -2.29 7.48 6.45
CA LEU A 82 -3.41 6.80 7.10
C LEU A 82 -2.98 5.97 8.33
N GLY A 83 -1.71 5.98 8.69
CA GLY A 83 -1.17 5.28 9.86
C GLY A 83 -0.99 3.76 9.67
N PHE A 84 -0.97 3.27 8.42
CA PHE A 84 -0.68 1.88 8.12
C PHE A 84 0.84 1.63 8.05
N ASP A 85 1.27 0.55 8.68
CA ASP A 85 2.60 -0.01 8.44
C ASP A 85 2.66 -0.81 7.11
N PRO A 86 3.86 -1.10 6.58
CA PRO A 86 3.99 -1.80 5.30
C PRO A 86 3.36 -3.19 5.25
N ASP A 87 3.34 -3.94 6.36
CA ASP A 87 2.80 -5.30 6.43
C ASP A 87 1.27 -5.29 6.61
N GLN A 88 0.70 -4.27 7.27
CA GLN A 88 -0.73 -3.98 7.26
C GLN A 88 -1.21 -3.65 5.85
N MET A 89 -0.46 -2.82 5.13
CA MET A 89 -0.82 -2.47 3.74
C MET A 89 -0.72 -3.67 2.80
N ASP A 90 0.26 -4.56 2.99
CA ASP A 90 0.35 -5.81 2.24
C ASP A 90 -0.89 -6.68 2.44
N ARG A 91 -1.31 -6.88 3.70
CA ARG A 91 -2.54 -7.65 4.02
C ARG A 91 -3.79 -7.01 3.45
N LEU A 92 -3.85 -5.69 3.42
CA LEU A 92 -4.97 -4.96 2.84
C LEU A 92 -5.08 -5.24 1.34
N PHE A 93 -3.96 -5.16 0.61
CA PHE A 93 -3.95 -5.45 -0.82
C PHE A 93 -4.28 -6.91 -1.11
N GLU A 94 -3.77 -7.85 -0.31
CA GLU A 94 -4.12 -9.28 -0.41
C GLU A 94 -5.62 -9.49 -0.24
N ALA A 95 -6.24 -8.85 0.76
CA ALA A 95 -7.68 -8.91 0.99
C ALA A 95 -8.47 -8.24 -0.16
N ALA A 96 -8.04 -7.06 -0.62
CA ALA A 96 -8.70 -6.32 -1.69
C ALA A 96 -8.73 -7.09 -3.00
N MET A 97 -7.67 -7.83 -3.33
CA MET A 97 -7.62 -8.69 -4.51
C MET A 97 -8.64 -9.83 -4.50
N GLN A 98 -9.17 -10.21 -3.32
CA GLN A 98 -10.19 -11.26 -3.19
C GLN A 98 -11.63 -10.71 -3.26
N VAL A 99 -11.81 -9.39 -3.26
CA VAL A 99 -13.14 -8.77 -3.31
C VAL A 99 -13.69 -8.84 -4.74
N ALA A 100 -14.81 -9.53 -4.92
CA ALA A 100 -15.52 -9.56 -6.20
C ALA A 100 -16.32 -8.25 -6.39
N VAL A 101 -16.05 -7.52 -7.48
CA VAL A 101 -16.73 -6.27 -7.87
C VAL A 101 -17.02 -6.24 -9.36
#